data_AF-S9QKC1-F1
#
_entry.id   AF-S9QKC1-F1
#
_cell.length_a   1.000
_cell.length_b   1.000
_cell.length_c   1.000
_cell.angle_alpha   90.00
_cell.angle_beta   90.00
_cell.angle_gamma   90.00
#
_symmetry.space_group_name_H-M   'P 1'
#
loop_
_entity.id
_entity.type
_entity.pdbx_description
1 polymer ?
#
loop_
_entity_poly.entity_id
_entity_poly.type
_entity_poly.pdbx_seq_one_letter_code
_entity_poly.pdbx_strand_id
1 'polypeptide(L)'
;MFGAESNAKSPDQQTRDWEAIKAAERAERAETGVLDGVALGLPALLRALKLQKRAARVGFDWPSTDEVIDKIVEEAQELREATDPDHAEEEFGDLLFVMANLARHMDIDPEAALRRANAKFTRRFGAIEEALAEQGRSPSDSDLAEMDALWDAAKAREKAGRT
;
A
#
# COMPACT_ATOMS: atom_id res chain seq x y z
N MET A 1 0.31 22.11 -43.22
CA MET A 1 0.89 20.78 -42.90
C MET A 1 1.12 20.76 -41.40
N PHE A 2 0.19 20.16 -40.64
CA PHE A 2 0.28 20.10 -39.18
C PHE A 2 1.12 18.87 -38.80
N GLY A 3 2.34 19.09 -38.33
CA GLY A 3 3.22 18.04 -37.84
C GLY A 3 2.70 17.51 -36.51
N ALA A 4 2.34 16.23 -36.48
CA ALA A 4 2.00 15.51 -35.27
C ALA A 4 3.29 15.10 -34.54
N GLU A 5 3.84 15.99 -33.72
CA GLU A 5 4.83 15.58 -32.71
C GLU A 5 4.08 15.15 -31.46
N SER A 6 3.94 13.84 -31.27
CA SER A 6 3.48 13.27 -30.02
C SER A 6 4.57 13.45 -28.95
N ASN A 7 4.47 14.52 -28.16
CA ASN A 7 5.31 14.75 -26.97
C ASN A 7 4.91 13.84 -25.78
N ALA A 8 4.48 12.62 -26.06
CA ALA A 8 4.07 11.64 -25.06
C ALA A 8 5.32 10.91 -24.57
N LYS A 9 6.03 11.52 -23.61
CA LYS A 9 7.16 10.89 -22.93
C LYS A 9 6.72 9.58 -22.28
N SER A 10 7.51 8.52 -22.40
CA SER A 10 7.23 7.24 -21.74
C SER A 10 7.18 7.42 -20.22
N PRO A 11 6.45 6.55 -19.49
CA PRO A 11 6.41 6.57 -18.03
C PRO A 11 7.81 6.59 -17.40
N ASP A 12 8.74 5.79 -17.94
CA ASP A 12 10.13 5.73 -17.47
C ASP A 12 10.88 7.06 -17.67
N GLN A 13 10.64 7.76 -18.78
CA GLN A 13 11.24 9.06 -19.03
C GLN A 13 10.64 10.14 -18.11
N GLN A 14 9.34 10.07 -17.83
CA GLN A 14 8.69 10.96 -16.86
C GLN A 14 9.22 10.75 -15.44
N THR A 15 9.43 9.49 -15.03
CA THR A 15 10.03 9.16 -13.73
C THR A 15 11.45 9.71 -13.61
N ARG A 16 12.29 9.53 -14.64
CA ARG A 16 13.67 10.06 -14.65
C ARG A 16 13.71 11.58 -14.59
N ASP A 17 12.87 12.26 -15.38
CA ASP A 17 12.80 13.71 -15.40
C ASP A 17 12.29 14.26 -14.04
N TRP A 18 11.32 13.58 -13.42
CA TRP A 18 10.80 13.93 -12.10
C TRP A 18 11.85 13.74 -10.99
N GLU A 19 12.61 12.64 -11.02
CA GLU A 19 13.70 12.40 -10.08
C GLU A 19 14.82 13.44 -10.21
N ALA A 20 15.14 13.87 -11.42
CA ALA A 20 16.13 14.91 -11.71
C ALA A 20 15.70 16.29 -11.19
N ILE A 21 14.45 16.69 -11.44
CA ILE A 21 13.88 17.94 -10.90
C ILE A 21 13.90 17.89 -9.37
N LYS A 22 13.49 16.77 -8.78
CA LYS A 22 13.52 16.59 -7.33
C LYS A 22 14.94 16.62 -6.79
N ALA A 23 15.95 16.13 -7.53
CA ALA A 23 17.35 16.22 -7.10
C ALA A 23 17.86 17.66 -7.06
N ALA A 24 17.50 18.48 -8.05
CA ALA A 24 17.84 19.89 -8.08
C ALA A 24 17.16 20.68 -6.95
N GLU A 25 15.87 20.44 -6.69
CA GLU A 25 15.13 21.09 -5.59
C GLU A 25 15.73 20.79 -4.20
N ARG A 26 16.24 19.57 -3.99
CA ARG A 26 16.89 19.19 -2.71
C ARG A 26 18.22 19.91 -2.51
N ALA A 27 19.00 20.07 -3.59
CA ALA A 27 20.26 20.79 -3.56
C ALA A 27 20.06 22.28 -3.24
N GLU A 28 18.95 22.88 -3.68
CA GLU A 28 18.60 24.27 -3.41
C GLU A 28 18.13 24.50 -1.95
N ARG A 29 17.53 23.48 -1.32
CA ARG A 29 16.95 23.58 0.03
C ARG A 29 17.93 23.37 1.20
N ALA A 30 19.22 23.19 0.93
CA ALA A 30 20.24 22.87 1.95
C ALA A 30 19.85 21.67 2.84
N GLU A 31 19.17 20.70 2.25
CA GLU A 31 18.81 19.43 2.89
C GLU A 31 20.08 18.64 3.21
N THR A 32 20.31 18.34 4.49
CA THR A 32 21.56 17.69 5.00
C THR A 32 21.29 16.36 5.69
N GLY A 33 20.06 16.13 6.16
CA GLY A 33 19.64 14.88 6.76
C GLY A 33 19.47 13.77 5.71
N VAL A 34 19.79 12.53 6.09
CA VAL A 34 19.63 11.33 5.23
C VAL A 34 18.20 11.20 4.69
N LEU A 35 17.21 11.60 5.51
CA LEU A 35 15.78 11.50 5.22
C LEU A 35 15.19 12.77 4.59
N ASP A 36 15.99 13.82 4.41
CA ASP A 36 15.51 15.07 3.84
C ASP A 36 15.02 14.89 2.40
N GLY A 37 14.05 15.72 2.03
CA GLY A 37 13.46 15.72 0.69
C GLY A 37 12.43 14.62 0.45
N VAL A 38 12.06 13.85 1.48
CA VAL A 38 10.83 13.05 1.44
C VAL A 38 9.64 13.99 1.72
N ALA A 39 8.84 14.23 0.68
CA ALA A 39 7.70 15.15 0.75
C ALA A 39 6.66 14.74 1.80
N LEU A 40 6.23 15.72 2.61
CA LEU A 40 5.25 15.54 3.70
C LEU A 40 3.84 15.19 3.18
N GLY A 41 3.43 15.75 2.03
CA GLY A 41 2.12 15.51 1.44
C GLY A 41 1.97 14.18 0.71
N LEU A 42 2.90 13.24 0.87
CA LEU A 42 2.75 11.90 0.31
C LEU A 42 1.79 11.08 1.16
N PRO A 43 1.01 10.15 0.56
CA PRO A 43 0.31 9.11 1.32
C PRO A 43 1.28 8.36 2.25
N ALA A 44 0.80 7.98 3.43
CA ALA A 44 1.65 7.49 4.52
C ALA A 44 2.48 6.26 4.13
N LEU A 45 1.89 5.26 3.47
CA LEU A 45 2.61 4.05 3.03
C LEU A 45 3.70 4.36 1.99
N LEU A 46 3.40 5.25 1.03
CA LEU A 46 4.38 5.70 0.05
C LEU A 46 5.49 6.54 0.69
N ARG A 47 5.16 7.32 1.73
CA ARG A 47 6.13 8.08 2.51
C ARG A 47 7.06 7.14 3.27
N ALA A 48 6.53 6.14 3.97
CA ALA A 48 7.31 5.12 4.68
C ALA A 48 8.28 4.40 3.72
N LEU A 49 7.78 3.94 2.56
CA LEU A 49 8.60 3.33 1.51
C LEU A 49 9.78 4.24 1.11
N LYS A 50 9.55 5.54 0.93
CA LYS A 50 10.60 6.49 0.54
C LYS A 50 11.59 6.77 1.66
N LEU A 51 11.14 6.87 2.91
CA LEU A 51 12.02 7.01 4.08
C LEU A 51 12.97 5.82 4.19
N GLN A 52 12.45 4.60 4.05
CA GLN A 52 13.25 3.37 4.11
C GLN A 52 14.21 3.27 2.92
N LYS A 53 13.78 3.62 1.70
CA LYS A 53 14.68 3.72 0.53
C LYS A 53 15.82 4.72 0.74
N ARG A 54 15.62 5.76 1.56
CA ARG A 54 16.66 6.74 1.90
C ARG A 54 17.62 6.19 2.94
N ALA A 55 17.09 5.61 4.01
CA ALA A 55 17.89 4.98 5.07
C ALA A 55 18.78 3.85 4.50
N ALA A 56 18.24 3.02 3.59
CA ALA A 56 18.99 1.96 2.93
C ALA A 56 20.22 2.46 2.14
N ARG A 57 20.20 3.68 1.59
CA ARG A 57 21.33 4.25 0.84
C ARG A 57 22.58 4.48 1.70
N VAL A 58 22.41 4.59 3.02
CA VAL A 58 23.52 4.73 3.97
C VAL A 58 23.81 3.43 4.71
N GLY A 59 23.25 2.30 4.25
CA GLY A 59 23.46 0.98 4.84
C GLY A 59 22.53 0.65 6.01
N PHE A 60 21.54 1.50 6.31
CA PHE A 60 20.50 1.17 7.28
C PHE A 60 19.38 0.37 6.60
N ASP A 61 19.63 -0.92 6.42
CA ASP A 61 18.71 -1.86 5.76
C ASP A 61 18.81 -3.27 6.38
N TRP A 62 17.72 -4.02 6.28
CA TRP A 62 17.70 -5.44 6.58
C TRP A 62 18.41 -6.24 5.46
N PRO A 63 19.22 -7.24 5.80
CA PRO A 63 19.93 -8.07 4.82
C PRO A 63 19.04 -8.93 3.93
N SER A 64 17.82 -9.29 4.39
CA SER A 64 16.95 -10.23 3.69
C SER A 64 15.46 -9.97 3.90
N THR A 65 14.64 -10.52 3.01
CA THR A 65 13.17 -10.47 3.15
C THR A 65 12.68 -11.26 4.36
N ASP A 66 13.35 -12.38 4.69
CA ASP A 66 12.97 -13.22 5.84
C ASP A 66 13.11 -12.45 7.16
N GLU A 67 14.17 -11.66 7.34
CA GLU A 67 14.34 -10.83 8.54
C GLU A 67 13.28 -9.72 8.66
N VAL A 68 12.77 -9.22 7.53
CA VAL A 68 11.64 -8.27 7.55
C VAL A 68 10.35 -8.97 7.96
N ILE A 69 10.14 -10.23 7.54
CA ILE A 69 9.00 -11.04 7.96
C ILE A 69 9.08 -11.36 9.46
N ASP A 70 10.26 -11.71 9.96
CA ASP A 70 10.48 -11.95 11.39
C ASP A 70 10.13 -10.69 12.20
N LYS A 71 10.54 -9.50 11.73
CA LYS A 71 10.15 -8.24 12.38
C LYS A 71 8.64 -7.99 12.32
N ILE A 72 7.95 -8.32 11.22
CA ILE A 72 6.47 -8.24 11.16
C ILE A 72 5.82 -9.11 12.26
N VAL A 73 6.37 -10.30 12.51
CA VAL A 73 5.86 -11.18 13.56
C VAL A 73 6.07 -10.56 14.94
N GLU A 74 7.24 -9.96 15.18
CA GLU A 74 7.57 -9.24 16.42
C GLU A 74 6.61 -8.08 16.69
N GLU A 75 6.47 -7.13 15.74
CA GLU A 75 5.56 -5.98 15.88
C GLU A 75 4.09 -6.44 16.11
N ALA A 76 3.69 -7.54 15.47
CA ALA A 76 2.36 -8.11 15.66
C ALA A 76 2.17 -8.80 17.02
N GLN A 77 3.23 -9.14 17.74
CA GLN A 77 3.15 -9.56 19.15
C GLN A 77 3.14 -8.34 20.06
N GLU A 78 3.99 -7.34 19.82
CA GLU A 78 4.01 -6.10 20.60
C GLU A 78 2.64 -5.40 20.57
N LEU A 79 1.99 -5.34 19.40
CA LEU A 79 0.60 -4.87 19.27
C LEU A 79 -0.42 -5.68 20.09
N ARG A 80 -0.21 -6.99 20.29
CA ARG A 80 -1.10 -7.81 21.13
C ARG A 80 -0.86 -7.57 22.62
N GLU A 81 0.36 -7.23 22.98
CA GLU A 81 0.79 -6.99 24.36
C GLU A 81 0.46 -5.56 24.81
N ALA A 82 0.14 -4.66 23.88
CA ALA A 82 -0.23 -3.28 24.15
C ALA A 82 -1.37 -3.17 25.18
N THR A 83 -1.12 -2.39 26.23
CA THR A 83 -2.02 -2.31 27.40
C THR A 83 -2.97 -1.13 27.39
N ASP A 84 -2.71 -0.15 26.53
CA ASP A 84 -3.50 1.08 26.42
C ASP A 84 -3.59 1.55 24.96
N PRO A 85 -4.54 2.47 24.65
CA PRO A 85 -4.78 2.91 23.28
C PRO A 85 -3.60 3.61 22.60
N ASP A 86 -2.81 4.39 23.35
CA ASP A 86 -1.68 5.13 22.78
C ASP A 86 -0.57 4.16 22.39
N HIS A 87 -0.29 3.19 23.26
CA HIS A 87 0.64 2.10 22.96
C HIS A 87 0.17 1.25 21.77
N ALA A 88 -1.12 0.89 21.72
CA ALA A 88 -1.67 0.15 20.58
C ALA A 88 -1.59 0.91 19.25
N GLU A 89 -1.72 2.24 19.27
CA GLU A 89 -1.56 3.08 18.07
C GLU A 89 -0.09 3.09 17.59
N GLU A 90 0.86 3.19 18.53
CA GLU A 90 2.30 3.13 18.24
C GLU A 90 2.68 1.81 17.55
N GLU A 91 2.35 0.68 18.17
CA GLU A 91 2.69 -0.66 17.65
C GLU A 91 1.98 -0.96 16.32
N PHE A 92 0.75 -0.47 16.15
CA PHE A 92 0.06 -0.59 14.86
C PHE A 92 0.76 0.24 13.77
N GLY A 93 1.27 1.42 14.12
CA GLY A 93 2.08 2.25 13.25
C GLY A 93 3.37 1.57 12.81
N ASP A 94 4.07 0.94 13.74
CA ASP A 94 5.32 0.22 13.46
C ASP A 94 5.07 -1.02 12.60
N LEU A 95 4.01 -1.78 12.89
CA LEU A 95 3.58 -2.88 12.01
C LEU A 95 3.33 -2.40 10.57
N LEU A 96 2.62 -1.27 10.38
CA LEU A 96 2.41 -0.69 9.04
C LEU A 96 3.73 -0.24 8.39
N PHE A 97 4.66 0.30 9.17
CA PHE A 97 5.97 0.73 8.69
C PHE A 97 6.79 -0.48 8.19
N VAL A 98 6.84 -1.58 8.95
CA VAL A 98 7.55 -2.80 8.54
C VAL A 98 6.85 -3.47 7.35
N MET A 99 5.52 -3.42 7.24
CA MET A 99 4.80 -3.89 6.04
C MET A 99 5.17 -3.10 4.78
N ALA A 100 5.38 -1.77 4.89
CA ALA A 100 5.91 -0.98 3.78
C ALA A 100 7.35 -1.37 3.40
N ASN A 101 8.14 -1.80 4.40
CA ASN A 101 9.50 -2.29 4.21
C ASN A 101 9.53 -3.65 3.49
N LEU A 102 8.61 -4.53 3.84
CA LEU A 102 8.43 -5.80 3.12
C LEU A 102 8.10 -5.54 1.65
N ALA A 103 7.16 -4.62 1.38
CA ALA A 103 6.83 -4.23 0.01
C ALA A 103 8.07 -3.69 -0.73
N ARG A 104 8.93 -2.91 -0.08
CA ARG A 104 10.20 -2.43 -0.65
C ARG A 104 11.12 -3.58 -1.07
N HIS A 105 11.31 -4.56 -0.18
CA HIS A 105 12.16 -5.73 -0.41
C HIS A 105 11.63 -6.63 -1.54
N MET A 106 10.32 -6.63 -1.75
CA MET A 106 9.64 -7.38 -2.82
C MET A 106 9.43 -6.58 -4.12
N ASP A 107 9.95 -5.36 -4.22
CA ASP A 107 9.71 -4.42 -5.34
C ASP A 107 8.21 -4.17 -5.63
N ILE A 108 7.42 -4.04 -4.57
CA ILE A 108 6.00 -3.74 -4.61
C ILE A 108 5.76 -2.28 -4.22
N ASP A 109 4.91 -1.57 -4.97
CA ASP A 109 4.31 -0.31 -4.51
C ASP A 109 3.18 -0.64 -3.51
N PRO A 110 3.37 -0.36 -2.20
CA PRO A 110 2.40 -0.71 -1.16
C PRO A 110 1.09 0.08 -1.31
N GLU A 111 1.16 1.34 -1.76
CA GLU A 111 -0.01 2.19 -1.96
C GLU A 111 -0.86 1.67 -3.12
N ALA A 112 -0.22 1.30 -4.23
CA ALA A 112 -0.90 0.68 -5.35
C ALA A 112 -1.46 -0.71 -5.01
N ALA A 113 -0.73 -1.51 -4.22
CA ALA A 113 -1.19 -2.82 -3.76
C ALA A 113 -2.44 -2.70 -2.88
N LEU A 114 -2.45 -1.78 -1.91
CA LEU A 114 -3.59 -1.53 -1.05
C LEU A 114 -4.79 -1.00 -1.84
N ARG A 115 -4.57 -0.07 -2.77
CA ARG A 115 -5.64 0.42 -3.67
C ARG A 115 -6.31 -0.72 -4.44
N ARG A 116 -5.53 -1.68 -4.95
CA ARG A 116 -6.09 -2.88 -5.62
C ARG A 116 -6.86 -3.78 -4.66
N ALA A 117 -6.37 -3.94 -3.43
CA ALA A 117 -7.06 -4.71 -2.40
C ALA A 117 -8.40 -4.08 -2.04
N ASN A 118 -8.45 -2.75 -1.85
CA ASN A 118 -9.67 -1.99 -1.57
C ASN A 118 -10.67 -2.12 -2.72
N ALA A 119 -10.23 -1.92 -3.96
CA ALA A 119 -11.12 -2.07 -5.12
C ALA A 119 -11.68 -3.50 -5.24
N LYS A 120 -10.89 -4.53 -4.90
CA LYS A 120 -11.36 -5.92 -4.84
C LYS A 120 -12.39 -6.11 -3.73
N PHE A 121 -12.17 -5.54 -2.55
CA PHE A 121 -13.11 -5.59 -1.45
C PHE A 121 -14.45 -4.94 -1.83
N THR A 122 -14.43 -3.71 -2.36
CA THR A 122 -15.62 -2.97 -2.78
C THR A 122 -16.45 -3.76 -3.80
N ARG A 123 -15.81 -4.31 -4.85
CA ARG A 123 -16.55 -5.10 -5.86
C ARG A 123 -17.22 -6.34 -5.26
N ARG A 124 -16.51 -7.06 -4.39
CA ARG A 124 -17.04 -8.29 -3.80
C ARG A 124 -18.14 -8.01 -2.79
N PHE A 125 -17.99 -6.96 -1.99
CA PHE A 125 -19.02 -6.54 -1.07
C PHE A 125 -20.27 -6.05 -1.82
N GLY A 126 -20.11 -5.30 -2.92
CA GLY A 126 -21.24 -4.95 -3.79
C GLY A 126 -21.99 -6.16 -4.34
N ALA A 127 -21.29 -7.25 -4.69
CA ALA A 127 -21.94 -8.49 -5.12
C ALA A 127 -22.70 -9.20 -3.97
N ILE A 128 -22.28 -9.04 -2.72
CA ILE A 128 -23.05 -9.51 -1.55
C ILE A 128 -24.33 -8.68 -1.42
N GLU A 129 -24.21 -7.35 -1.52
CA GLU A 129 -25.36 -6.44 -1.44
C GLU A 129 -26.40 -6.74 -2.53
N GLU A 130 -25.95 -6.94 -3.78
CA GLU A 130 -26.81 -7.32 -4.90
C GLU A 130 -27.54 -8.66 -4.64
N ALA A 131 -26.81 -9.68 -4.18
CA ALA A 131 -27.39 -11.01 -3.93
C ALA A 131 -28.41 -11.03 -2.77
N LEU A 132 -28.23 -10.18 -1.77
CA LEU A 132 -29.21 -9.99 -0.69
C LEU A 132 -30.40 -9.17 -1.17
N ALA A 133 -30.16 -8.13 -1.97
CA ALA A 133 -31.21 -7.27 -2.52
C ALA A 133 -32.16 -8.05 -3.45
N GLU A 134 -31.66 -9.04 -4.21
CA GLU A 134 -32.48 -9.97 -5.00
C GLU A 134 -33.48 -10.76 -4.14
N GLN A 135 -33.21 -10.91 -2.83
CA GLN A 135 -34.07 -11.56 -1.85
C GLN A 135 -34.90 -10.55 -1.02
N GLY A 136 -34.83 -9.26 -1.36
CA GLY A 136 -35.46 -8.19 -0.60
C GLY A 136 -34.82 -7.93 0.77
N ARG A 137 -33.55 -8.30 0.95
CA ARG A 137 -32.79 -8.19 2.20
C ARG A 137 -31.61 -7.24 2.06
N SER A 138 -31.11 -6.74 3.18
CA SER A 138 -29.89 -5.94 3.29
C SER A 138 -28.78 -6.68 4.03
N PRO A 139 -27.51 -6.23 3.97
CA PRO A 139 -26.43 -6.82 4.78
C PRO A 139 -26.71 -6.85 6.29
N SER A 140 -27.46 -5.87 6.81
CA SER A 140 -27.88 -5.87 8.22
C SER A 140 -28.88 -6.96 8.59
N ASP A 141 -29.53 -7.59 7.60
CA ASP A 141 -30.43 -8.73 7.78
C ASP A 141 -29.71 -10.08 7.61
N SER A 142 -28.37 -10.06 7.50
CA SER A 142 -27.51 -11.21 7.26
C SER A 142 -26.54 -11.43 8.42
N ASP A 143 -25.92 -12.61 8.46
CA ASP A 143 -24.85 -12.92 9.40
C ASP A 143 -23.51 -13.10 8.67
N LEU A 144 -22.42 -13.21 9.44
CA LEU A 144 -21.09 -13.35 8.86
C LEU A 144 -20.94 -14.61 8.01
N ALA A 145 -21.57 -15.72 8.40
CA ALA A 145 -21.46 -16.98 7.68
C ALA A 145 -22.13 -16.92 6.31
N GLU A 146 -23.29 -16.27 6.23
CA GLU A 146 -24.00 -16.03 4.97
C GLU A 146 -23.23 -15.04 4.09
N MET A 147 -22.74 -13.92 4.67
CA MET A 147 -21.92 -12.96 3.92
C MET A 147 -20.63 -13.60 3.39
N ASP A 148 -19.99 -14.50 4.15
CA ASP A 148 -18.80 -15.25 3.70
C ASP A 148 -19.14 -16.20 2.54
N ALA A 149 -20.29 -16.89 2.61
CA ALA A 149 -20.74 -17.75 1.50
C ALA A 149 -21.00 -16.93 0.22
N LEU A 150 -21.64 -15.77 0.35
CA LEU A 150 -21.87 -14.85 -0.77
C LEU A 150 -20.56 -14.26 -1.31
N TRP A 151 -19.61 -13.96 -0.42
CA TRP A 151 -18.26 -13.52 -0.79
C TRP A 151 -17.53 -14.57 -1.63
N ASP A 152 -17.57 -15.84 -1.22
CA ASP A 152 -16.95 -16.93 -1.96
C ASP A 152 -17.62 -17.17 -3.31
N ALA A 153 -18.95 -17.03 -3.40
CA ALA A 153 -19.68 -17.05 -4.66
C ALA A 153 -19.24 -15.91 -5.60
N ALA A 154 -19.11 -14.68 -5.08
CA ALA A 154 -18.62 -13.53 -5.84
C ALA A 154 -17.19 -13.76 -6.36
N LYS A 155 -16.29 -14.28 -5.51
CA LYS A 155 -14.93 -14.65 -5.87
C LYS A 155 -14.87 -15.72 -6.97
N ALA A 156 -15.78 -16.70 -6.95
CA ALA A 156 -15.85 -17.74 -7.98
C ALA A 156 -16.28 -17.15 -9.34
N ARG A 157 -17.28 -16.26 -9.36
CA ARG A 157 -17.74 -15.56 -10.58
C ARG A 157 -16.65 -14.69 -11.20
N GLU A 158 -15.90 -13.92 -10.39
CA GLU A 158 -14.76 -13.12 -10.87
C GLU A 158 -13.68 -13.97 -11.55
N LYS A 159 -13.42 -15.18 -11.03
CA LYS A 159 -12.44 -16.10 -11.63
C LYS A 159 -12.92 -16.65 -12.97
N ALA A 160 -14.20 -17.02 -13.07
CA ALA A 160 -14.78 -17.56 -14.28
C ALA A 160 -14.86 -16.53 -15.43
N GLY A 161 -15.04 -15.25 -15.12
CA GLY A 161 -15.05 -14.18 -16.13
C GLY A 161 -13.66 -13.71 -16.60
N ARG A 162 -12.58 -14.26 -16.04
CA ARG A 162 -11.19 -13.96 -16.42
C ARG A 162 -10.57 -14.99 -17.37
N THR A 163 -11.23 -16.14 -17.54
CA THR A 163 -10.93 -17.17 -18.54
C THR A 163 -11.72 -16.91 -19.81
#